data_AF-A0A8B6FBS3-F1
#
_entry.id   AF-A0A8B6FBS3-F1
#
_cell.length_a   1.000
_cell.length_b   1.000
_cell.length_c   1.000
_cell.angle_alpha   90.00
_cell.angle_beta   90.00
_cell.angle_gamma   90.00
#
_symmetry.space_group_name_H-M   'P 1'
#
loop_
_entity.id
_entity.type
_entity.pdbx_description
1 polymer ?
#
loop_
_entity_poly.entity_id
_entity_poly.type
_entity_poly.pdbx_seq_one_letter_code
_entity_poly.pdbx_strand_id
1 'polypeptide(L)'
;MTQFPRAYIVNSDRVDQQGEHWLAIVFKNKSQGMFFDSFGNPPEYYGEELKLYLDSNVTKYECFNVKVQPKNSSRCDTVMETSTTILPFQTPCTFMVSGATQSGKTTFVMKLLKHASTMFKIPPVRIIYCYTEYQTSLGQAENTIPNFILHEGLPSRTDIVEWTDPEEHTVIILDDMMRLISKSDDALHLVTVLSHHRNCSVIYITQNLFEKGTHFRSISLNIHIFVLMVNNRDKKQLLVFASQAFPGEVKYFKEAYEKAIRSVSFGGYLICDLSPYTDKRYRLRSSIFPTDDATIVYAPK
;
A
#
# COMPACT_ATOMS: atom_id res chain seq x y z
N MET A 1 -23.26 -30.73 19.82
CA MET A 1 -21.86 -30.82 19.34
C MET A 1 -21.29 -29.42 19.32
N THR A 2 -20.16 -29.17 19.99
CA THR A 2 -19.48 -27.88 19.93
C THR A 2 -18.99 -27.62 18.51
N GLN A 3 -19.47 -26.55 17.87
CA GLN A 3 -19.02 -26.14 16.54
C GLN A 3 -17.63 -25.50 16.63
N PHE A 4 -16.75 -25.91 15.72
CA PHE A 4 -15.46 -25.27 15.46
C PHE A 4 -15.49 -24.71 14.02
N PRO A 5 -14.74 -23.63 13.72
CA PRO A 5 -13.95 -22.82 14.66
C PRO A 5 -14.85 -21.96 15.57
N ARG A 6 -14.29 -21.52 16.70
CA ARG A 6 -14.95 -20.55 17.59
C ARG A 6 -13.94 -19.51 18.07
N ALA A 7 -14.40 -18.28 18.15
CA ALA A 7 -13.61 -17.15 18.61
C ALA A 7 -14.38 -16.38 19.68
N TYR A 8 -13.66 -15.99 20.73
CA TYR A 8 -14.16 -15.15 21.81
C TYR A 8 -13.32 -13.88 21.82
N ILE A 9 -13.99 -12.73 21.83
CA ILE A 9 -13.37 -11.45 22.18
C ILE A 9 -13.92 -11.11 23.55
N VAL A 10 -13.03 -11.01 24.53
CA VAL A 10 -13.38 -10.82 25.94
C VAL A 10 -12.80 -9.49 26.37
N ASN A 11 -13.66 -8.63 26.90
CA ASN A 11 -13.23 -7.48 27.67
C ASN A 11 -12.76 -8.00 29.04
N SER A 12 -11.49 -7.78 29.36
CA SER A 12 -10.89 -8.24 30.62
C SER A 12 -11.08 -7.26 31.77
N ASP A 13 -11.57 -6.05 31.49
CA ASP A 13 -11.91 -5.10 32.53
C ASP A 13 -13.22 -5.46 33.23
N ARG A 14 -13.41 -4.90 34.42
CA ARG A 14 -14.65 -5.05 35.16
C ARG A 14 -15.80 -4.37 34.41
N VAL A 15 -17.02 -4.86 34.64
CA VAL A 15 -18.24 -4.39 33.96
C VAL A 15 -18.49 -2.89 34.12
N ASP A 16 -17.95 -2.28 35.17
CA ASP A 16 -18.05 -0.85 35.49
C ASP A 16 -16.93 0.03 34.86
N GLN A 17 -15.98 -0.57 34.14
CA GLN A 17 -14.85 0.12 33.52
C GLN A 17 -15.04 0.35 32.01
N GLN A 18 -14.21 1.21 31.42
CA GLN A 18 -14.36 1.64 30.02
C GLN A 18 -14.06 0.54 28.98
N GLY A 19 -13.52 -0.61 29.41
CA GLY A 19 -13.15 -1.70 28.50
C GLY A 19 -11.92 -1.37 27.67
N GLU A 20 -10.88 -0.88 28.34
CA GLU A 20 -9.58 -0.50 27.80
C GLU A 20 -8.70 -1.74 27.52
N HIS A 21 -9.03 -2.89 28.12
CA HIS A 21 -8.29 -4.15 27.96
C HIS A 21 -9.14 -5.26 27.36
N TRP A 22 -8.62 -5.92 26.33
CA TRP A 22 -9.28 -7.06 25.72
C TRP A 22 -8.31 -8.21 25.41
N LEU A 23 -8.86 -9.42 25.38
CA LEU A 23 -8.18 -10.63 24.96
C LEU A 23 -9.01 -11.36 23.89
N ALA A 24 -8.34 -12.08 23.00
CA ALA A 24 -8.98 -12.93 22.01
C ALA A 24 -8.55 -14.39 22.17
N ILE A 25 -9.53 -15.29 22.19
CA ILE A 25 -9.33 -16.74 22.28
C ILE A 25 -9.95 -17.36 21.04
N VAL A 26 -9.13 -18.04 20.24
CA VAL A 26 -9.59 -18.71 19.02
C VAL A 26 -9.30 -20.19 19.13
N PHE A 27 -10.33 -21.02 19.04
CA PHE A 27 -10.18 -22.46 18.93
C PHE A 27 -10.47 -22.89 17.49
N LYS A 28 -9.43 -23.30 16.76
CA LYS A 28 -9.56 -23.75 15.37
C LYS A 28 -10.19 -25.13 15.28
N ASN A 29 -9.80 -26.01 16.20
CA ASN A 29 -10.29 -27.38 16.35
C ASN A 29 -9.95 -27.87 17.77
N LYS A 30 -10.20 -29.15 18.09
CA LYS A 30 -9.91 -29.73 19.42
C LYS A 30 -8.42 -29.83 19.77
N SER A 31 -7.52 -29.64 18.81
CA SER A 31 -6.07 -29.79 19.01
C SER A 31 -5.33 -28.45 19.00
N GLN A 32 -5.92 -27.39 18.43
CA GLN A 32 -5.26 -26.12 18.17
C GLN A 32 -6.09 -24.91 18.62
N GLY A 33 -5.50 -24.12 19.52
CA GLY A 33 -6.01 -22.81 19.95
C GLY A 33 -5.00 -21.68 19.74
N MET A 34 -5.48 -20.45 19.87
CA MET A 34 -4.67 -19.24 19.89
C MET A 34 -5.18 -18.35 21.03
N PHE A 35 -4.26 -17.75 21.77
CA PHE A 35 -4.53 -16.76 22.79
C PHE A 35 -3.81 -15.46 22.43
N PHE A 36 -4.53 -14.35 22.53
CA PHE A 36 -4.02 -13.02 22.26
C PHE A 36 -4.44 -12.08 23.40
N ASP A 37 -3.49 -11.28 23.88
CA ASP A 37 -3.72 -10.26 24.90
C ASP A 37 -3.26 -8.90 24.35
N SER A 38 -4.12 -7.89 24.43
CA SER A 38 -3.80 -6.58 23.85
C SER A 38 -2.60 -5.88 24.54
N PHE A 39 -2.37 -6.10 25.84
CA PHE A 39 -1.17 -5.62 26.55
C PHE A 39 0.04 -6.58 26.45
N GLY A 40 -0.12 -7.75 25.81
CA GLY A 40 0.89 -8.80 25.69
C GLY A 40 1.07 -9.65 26.95
N ASN A 41 0.10 -9.66 27.87
CA ASN A 41 0.17 -10.51 29.06
C ASN A 41 -0.09 -11.99 28.71
N PRO A 42 0.61 -12.95 29.34
CA PRO A 42 0.33 -14.37 29.15
C PRO A 42 -0.95 -14.79 29.90
N PRO A 43 -1.58 -15.94 29.57
CA PRO A 43 -2.80 -16.40 30.23
C PRO A 43 -2.70 -16.49 31.77
N GLU A 44 -1.52 -16.84 32.29
CA GLU A 44 -1.24 -16.93 33.74
C GLU A 44 -1.47 -15.62 34.49
N TYR A 45 -1.41 -14.48 33.78
CA TYR A 45 -1.68 -13.16 34.37
C TYR A 45 -3.10 -13.06 34.94
N TYR A 46 -4.05 -13.80 34.39
CA TYR A 46 -5.47 -13.78 34.76
C TYR A 46 -5.83 -14.84 35.80
N GLY A 47 -4.83 -15.49 36.40
CA GLY A 47 -5.01 -16.61 37.31
C GLY A 47 -5.11 -17.96 36.58
N GLU A 48 -5.21 -19.03 37.37
CA GLU A 48 -5.17 -20.40 36.84
C GLU A 48 -6.42 -20.78 36.04
N GLU A 49 -7.56 -20.12 36.28
CA GLU A 49 -8.84 -20.47 35.65
C GLU A 49 -8.81 -20.30 34.13
N LEU A 50 -8.24 -19.21 33.63
CA LEU A 50 -8.16 -18.96 32.19
C LEU A 50 -7.23 -19.97 31.51
N LYS A 51 -6.13 -20.31 32.16
CA LYS A 51 -5.21 -21.33 31.68
C LYS A 51 -5.87 -22.71 31.63
N LEU A 52 -6.53 -23.12 32.72
CA LEU A 52 -7.29 -24.38 32.78
C LEU A 52 -8.40 -24.42 31.72
N TYR A 53 -9.06 -23.29 31.45
CA TYR A 53 -10.01 -23.19 30.35
C TYR A 53 -9.35 -23.44 28.98
N LEU A 54 -8.18 -22.86 28.71
CA LEU A 54 -7.46 -23.13 27.45
C LEU A 54 -7.04 -24.60 27.35
N ASP A 55 -6.43 -25.14 28.41
CA ASP A 55 -5.90 -26.52 28.48
C ASP A 55 -7.00 -27.59 28.35
N SER A 56 -8.19 -27.32 28.90
CA SER A 56 -9.35 -28.22 28.80
C SER A 56 -10.02 -28.23 27.43
N ASN A 57 -9.77 -27.20 26.60
CA ASN A 57 -10.45 -27.03 25.32
C ASN A 57 -9.57 -27.39 24.11
N VAL A 58 -8.25 -27.36 24.24
CA VAL A 58 -7.30 -27.75 23.19
C VAL A 58 -6.05 -28.43 23.73
N THR A 59 -5.48 -29.35 22.94
CA THR A 59 -4.21 -30.01 23.28
C THR A 59 -3.01 -29.06 23.24
N LYS A 60 -3.05 -28.04 22.37
CA LYS A 60 -2.00 -27.04 22.24
C LYS A 60 -2.61 -25.70 21.85
N TYR A 61 -2.10 -24.62 22.44
CA TYR A 61 -2.40 -23.26 22.01
C TYR A 61 -1.13 -22.44 21.87
N GLU A 62 -1.19 -21.43 21.00
CA GLU A 62 -0.12 -20.46 20.78
C GLU A 62 -0.47 -19.14 21.47
N CYS A 63 0.47 -18.60 22.26
CA CYS A 63 0.34 -17.29 22.89
C CYS A 63 1.03 -16.23 22.04
N PHE A 64 0.27 -15.26 21.59
CA PHE A 64 0.80 -14.10 20.90
C PHE A 64 1.02 -12.98 21.92
N ASN A 65 2.24 -12.90 22.47
CA ASN A 65 2.64 -11.88 23.45
C ASN A 65 3.05 -10.55 22.78
N VAL A 66 2.48 -10.26 21.60
CA VAL A 66 2.75 -9.00 20.90
C VAL A 66 1.90 -7.93 21.55
N LYS A 67 2.56 -7.00 22.26
CA LYS A 67 1.89 -5.85 22.85
C LYS A 67 1.37 -4.94 21.74
N VAL A 68 0.06 -4.88 21.59
CA VAL A 68 -0.63 -4.04 20.61
C VAL A 68 -1.38 -2.89 21.25
N GLN A 69 -1.14 -2.59 22.53
CA GLN A 69 -1.54 -1.32 23.14
C GLN A 69 -0.66 -0.96 24.35
N PRO A 70 -0.35 0.32 24.61
CA PRO A 70 0.37 0.75 25.79
C PRO A 70 -0.52 0.68 27.04
N LYS A 71 0.07 0.42 28.21
CA LYS A 71 -0.65 0.21 29.49
C LYS A 71 -1.45 1.43 29.96
N ASN A 72 -1.20 2.60 29.40
CA ASN A 72 -1.88 3.86 29.69
C ASN A 72 -2.88 4.26 28.59
N SER A 73 -3.23 3.34 27.69
CA SER A 73 -4.22 3.60 26.65
C SER A 73 -5.61 3.69 27.27
N SER A 74 -6.37 4.72 26.90
CA SER A 74 -7.77 4.92 27.31
C SER A 74 -8.79 4.45 26.26
N ARG A 75 -8.32 3.83 25.16
CA ARG A 75 -9.14 3.27 24.07
C ARG A 75 -8.40 2.12 23.37
N CYS A 76 -9.10 1.05 23.00
CA CYS A 76 -8.57 -0.17 22.38
C CYS A 76 -7.75 -0.02 21.07
N ASP A 77 -7.54 1.20 20.56
CA ASP A 77 -6.97 1.49 19.24
C ASP A 77 -5.53 2.01 19.27
N THR A 78 -4.91 2.20 20.44
CA THR A 78 -3.54 2.74 20.48
C THR A 78 -2.51 1.65 20.25
N VAL A 79 -2.48 1.02 19.09
CA VAL A 79 -1.40 0.11 18.73
C VAL A 79 -0.07 0.86 18.80
N MET A 80 0.94 0.27 19.45
CA MET A 80 2.32 0.73 19.30
C MET A 80 2.69 0.51 17.83
N GLU A 81 2.43 1.53 17.02
CA GLU A 81 2.61 1.53 15.57
C GLU A 81 4.09 1.34 15.22
N THR A 82 4.50 0.10 15.01
CA THR A 82 5.23 -0.18 13.78
C THR A 82 4.18 -0.37 12.69
N SER A 83 3.49 0.70 12.28
CA SER A 83 2.42 0.61 11.29
C SER A 83 3.02 0.18 9.96
N THR A 84 2.91 -1.11 9.69
CA THR A 84 3.22 -1.71 8.40
C THR A 84 1.94 -1.74 7.60
N THR A 85 1.98 -1.35 6.31
CA THR A 85 0.81 -1.51 5.46
C THR A 85 0.41 -2.99 5.39
N ILE A 86 -0.90 -3.26 5.39
CA ILE A 86 -1.43 -4.63 5.41
C ILE A 86 -1.18 -5.32 4.04
N LEU A 87 -1.02 -4.53 2.98
CA LEU A 87 -0.85 -5.00 1.60
C LEU A 87 0.33 -4.29 0.91
N PRO A 88 1.59 -4.63 1.27
CA PRO A 88 2.76 -4.02 0.64
C PRO A 88 2.82 -4.38 -0.86
N PHE A 89 3.34 -3.46 -1.65
CA PHE A 89 3.53 -3.67 -3.09
C PHE A 89 4.62 -4.70 -3.34
N GLN A 90 4.37 -5.62 -4.29
CA GLN A 90 5.42 -6.53 -4.75
C GLN A 90 6.55 -5.76 -5.41
N THR A 91 7.75 -6.31 -5.38
CA THR A 91 8.96 -5.67 -5.93
C THR A 91 9.63 -6.63 -6.93
N PRO A 92 10.11 -6.13 -8.08
CA PRO A 92 9.89 -4.77 -8.59
C PRO A 92 8.45 -4.56 -9.08
N CYS A 93 7.98 -3.31 -9.13
CA CYS A 93 6.68 -2.97 -9.71
C CYS A 93 6.71 -1.61 -10.42
N THR A 94 5.75 -1.40 -11.32
CA THR A 94 5.65 -0.16 -12.11
C THR A 94 4.33 0.54 -11.80
N PHE A 95 4.40 1.83 -11.51
CA PHE A 95 3.27 2.68 -11.17
C PHE A 95 3.02 3.74 -12.23
N MET A 96 1.75 4.04 -12.45
CA MET A 96 1.30 5.28 -13.05
C MET A 96 0.40 6.03 -12.07
N VAL A 97 0.87 7.18 -11.58
CA VAL A 97 0.10 8.08 -10.72
C VAL A 97 -0.52 9.16 -11.60
N SER A 98 -1.84 9.08 -11.81
CA SER A 98 -2.57 9.92 -12.76
C SER A 98 -3.66 10.75 -12.09
N GLY A 99 -3.78 12.01 -12.47
CA GLY A 99 -4.76 12.95 -11.92
C GLY A 99 -4.52 14.38 -12.39
N ALA A 100 -5.50 15.26 -12.27
CA ALA A 100 -5.38 16.65 -12.73
C ALA A 100 -4.23 17.40 -12.03
N THR A 101 -3.79 18.52 -12.60
CA THR A 101 -2.87 19.44 -11.90
C THR A 101 -3.42 19.78 -10.51
N GLN A 102 -2.54 19.78 -9.49
CA GLN A 102 -2.91 19.97 -8.07
C GLN A 102 -3.81 18.88 -7.45
N SER A 103 -3.96 17.71 -8.07
CA SER A 103 -4.75 16.60 -7.46
C SER A 103 -4.06 15.90 -6.28
N GLY A 104 -2.83 16.28 -5.92
CA GLY A 104 -2.05 15.67 -4.83
C GLY A 104 -1.11 14.53 -5.24
N LYS A 105 -0.78 14.37 -6.52
CA LYS A 105 0.09 13.27 -7.03
C LYS A 105 1.48 13.25 -6.37
N THR A 106 2.19 14.37 -6.43
CA THR A 106 3.51 14.51 -5.82
C THR A 106 3.42 14.27 -4.31
N THR A 107 2.39 14.79 -3.64
CA THR A 107 2.14 14.53 -2.21
C THR A 107 1.94 13.04 -1.91
N PHE A 108 1.17 12.33 -2.74
CA PHE A 108 0.97 10.88 -2.62
C PHE A 108 2.30 10.13 -2.75
N VAL A 109 3.10 10.45 -3.77
CA VAL A 109 4.41 9.81 -3.99
C VAL A 109 5.36 10.12 -2.84
N MET A 110 5.43 11.36 -2.36
CA MET A 110 6.26 11.69 -1.21
C MET A 110 5.84 10.94 0.06
N LYS A 111 4.53 10.79 0.30
CA LYS A 111 4.01 9.99 1.41
C LYS A 111 4.39 8.51 1.26
N LEU A 112 4.29 7.96 0.05
CA LEU A 112 4.73 6.61 -0.26
C LEU A 112 6.22 6.40 0.03
N LEU A 113 7.08 7.32 -0.42
CA LEU A 113 8.53 7.22 -0.24
C LEU A 113 8.96 7.38 1.22
N LYS A 114 8.29 8.24 2.00
CA LYS A 114 8.51 8.34 3.46
C LYS A 114 8.23 7.03 4.19
N HIS A 115 7.32 6.21 3.67
CA HIS A 115 6.97 4.90 4.22
C HIS A 115 7.54 3.74 3.38
N ALA A 116 8.54 3.98 2.52
CA ALA A 116 8.99 2.97 1.56
C ALA A 116 9.45 1.66 2.21
N SER A 117 9.98 1.72 3.44
CA SER A 117 10.41 0.55 4.21
C SER A 117 9.28 -0.42 4.56
N THR A 118 8.03 0.05 4.60
CA THR A 118 6.87 -0.80 4.88
C THR A 118 5.95 -0.94 3.68
N MET A 119 5.95 0.04 2.76
CA MET A 119 5.05 0.06 1.60
C MET A 119 5.48 -0.89 0.48
N PHE A 120 6.75 -1.26 0.42
CA PHE A 120 7.28 -2.23 -0.53
C PHE A 120 7.66 -3.52 0.19
N LYS A 121 7.41 -4.67 -0.45
CA LYS A 121 7.76 -5.99 0.10
C LYS A 121 9.26 -6.12 0.36
N ILE A 122 10.08 -5.58 -0.54
CA ILE A 122 11.51 -5.39 -0.33
C ILE A 122 11.73 -3.88 -0.21
N PRO A 123 12.21 -3.35 0.92
CA PRO A 123 12.55 -1.95 1.07
C PRO A 123 13.58 -1.51 0.02
N PRO A 124 13.43 -0.32 -0.59
CA PRO A 124 14.45 0.17 -1.51
C PRO A 124 15.73 0.57 -0.77
N VAL A 125 16.87 0.20 -1.33
CA VAL A 125 18.18 0.69 -0.86
C VAL A 125 18.49 2.07 -1.42
N ARG A 126 17.84 2.44 -2.54
CA ARG A 126 18.06 3.70 -3.26
C ARG A 126 16.76 4.21 -3.86
N ILE A 127 16.55 5.52 -3.77
CA ILE A 127 15.40 6.22 -4.34
C ILE A 127 15.94 7.34 -5.24
N ILE A 128 15.74 7.22 -6.55
CA ILE A 128 16.11 8.25 -7.53
C ILE A 128 14.87 9.04 -7.91
N TYR A 129 14.89 10.34 -7.68
CA TYR A 129 13.80 11.25 -8.05
C TYR A 129 14.22 12.11 -9.23
N CYS A 130 13.73 11.75 -10.41
CA CYS A 130 13.94 12.49 -11.64
C CYS A 130 12.90 13.61 -11.76
N TYR A 131 13.35 14.84 -11.98
CA TYR A 131 12.49 16.04 -12.08
C TYR A 131 12.95 16.95 -13.22
N THR A 132 12.04 17.78 -13.75
CA THR A 132 12.38 18.82 -14.74
C THR A 132 12.62 20.19 -14.11
N GLU A 133 11.88 20.51 -13.06
CA GLU A 133 11.96 21.79 -12.35
C GLU A 133 12.12 21.55 -10.85
N TYR A 134 13.15 22.15 -10.24
CA TYR A 134 13.42 21.98 -8.81
C TYR A 134 12.34 22.64 -7.96
N GLN A 135 11.90 21.96 -6.90
CA GLN A 135 10.92 22.46 -5.94
C GLN A 135 11.48 22.37 -4.53
N THR A 136 11.20 23.36 -3.67
CA THR A 136 11.68 23.38 -2.28
C THR A 136 11.27 22.12 -1.49
N SER A 137 10.12 21.53 -1.82
CA SER A 137 9.66 20.25 -1.25
C SER A 137 10.59 19.07 -1.56
N LEU A 138 11.31 19.10 -2.68
CA LEU A 138 12.30 18.09 -3.05
C LEU A 138 13.53 18.16 -2.15
N GLY A 139 14.04 19.36 -1.87
CA GLY A 139 15.14 19.52 -0.92
C GLY A 139 14.75 19.09 0.50
N GLN A 140 13.50 19.28 0.92
CA GLN A 140 13.01 18.74 2.19
C GLN A 140 12.95 17.20 2.17
N ALA A 141 12.53 16.61 1.06
CA ALA A 141 12.50 15.16 0.89
C ALA A 141 13.93 14.56 0.95
N GLU A 142 14.91 15.17 0.28
CA GLU A 142 16.31 14.75 0.32
C GLU A 142 16.89 14.73 1.74
N ASN A 143 16.46 15.64 2.61
CA ASN A 143 16.88 15.69 4.01
C ASN A 143 16.12 14.72 4.93
N THR A 144 14.96 14.21 4.52
CA THR A 144 14.06 13.43 5.40
C THR A 144 13.86 11.98 4.97
N ILE A 145 14.08 11.66 3.69
CA ILE A 145 13.92 10.32 3.13
C ILE A 145 15.33 9.72 2.95
N PRO A 146 15.62 8.56 3.55
CA PRO A 146 16.93 7.95 3.43
C PRO A 146 17.21 7.52 1.98
N ASN A 147 18.47 7.64 1.56
CA ASN A 147 18.96 7.22 0.24
C ASN A 147 18.18 7.84 -0.93
N PHE A 148 17.68 9.06 -0.74
CA PHE A 148 16.97 9.85 -1.74
C PHE A 148 17.96 10.70 -2.54
N ILE A 149 17.96 10.54 -3.86
CA ILE A 149 18.88 11.19 -4.78
C ILE A 149 18.09 11.95 -5.83
N LEU A 150 18.42 13.22 -6.00
CA LEU A 150 17.82 14.07 -7.01
C LEU A 150 18.57 13.97 -8.34
N HIS A 151 17.81 13.85 -9.44
CA HIS A 151 18.34 13.85 -10.79
C HIS A 151 17.52 14.77 -11.69
N GLU A 152 18.16 15.73 -12.36
CA GLU A 152 17.48 16.63 -13.28
C GLU A 152 17.37 16.00 -14.67
N GLY A 153 16.15 15.93 -15.20
CA GLY A 153 15.86 15.39 -16.52
C GLY A 153 15.50 13.90 -16.53
N LEU A 154 15.46 13.33 -17.73
CA LEU A 154 15.24 11.89 -17.90
C LEU A 154 16.55 11.14 -17.72
N PRO A 155 16.54 9.99 -17.03
CA PRO A 155 17.72 9.19 -16.91
C PRO A 155 18.02 8.48 -18.24
N SER A 156 19.30 8.47 -18.62
CA SER A 156 19.77 7.67 -19.73
C SER A 156 19.82 6.19 -19.34
N ARG A 157 19.97 5.32 -20.33
CA ARG A 157 20.23 3.89 -20.07
C ARG A 157 21.46 3.65 -19.20
N THR A 158 22.51 4.45 -19.37
CA THR A 158 23.74 4.35 -18.57
C THR A 158 23.46 4.68 -17.12
N ASP A 159 22.76 5.79 -16.87
CA ASP A 159 22.37 6.22 -15.52
C ASP A 159 21.57 5.12 -14.80
N ILE A 160 20.56 4.54 -15.47
CA ILE A 160 19.74 3.47 -14.90
C ILE A 160 20.60 2.26 -14.52
N VAL A 161 21.55 1.86 -15.36
CA VAL A 161 22.42 0.70 -15.09
C VAL A 161 23.36 0.97 -13.92
N GLU A 162 23.85 2.20 -13.77
CA GLU A 162 24.71 2.58 -12.64
C GLU A 162 23.94 2.63 -11.32
N TRP A 163 22.67 3.02 -11.35
CA TRP A 163 21.85 3.15 -10.13
C TRP A 163 21.16 1.87 -9.70
N THR A 164 21.21 0.79 -10.49
CA THR A 164 20.39 -0.40 -10.24
C THR A 164 21.22 -1.68 -10.20
N ASP A 165 20.90 -2.53 -9.23
CA ASP A 165 21.52 -3.85 -9.05
C ASP A 165 20.40 -4.92 -9.08
N PRO A 166 20.55 -6.03 -9.82
CA PRO A 166 19.58 -7.12 -9.82
C PRO A 166 19.21 -7.69 -8.43
N GLU A 167 20.10 -7.58 -7.45
CA GLU A 167 19.90 -8.09 -6.09
C GLU A 167 19.31 -7.05 -5.13
N GLU A 168 19.42 -5.76 -5.45
CA GLU A 168 18.99 -4.66 -4.56
C GLU A 168 17.80 -3.88 -5.14
N HIS A 169 16.79 -3.64 -4.31
CA HIS A 169 15.61 -2.90 -4.77
C HIS A 169 15.92 -1.39 -4.91
N THR A 170 15.69 -0.84 -6.10
CA THR A 170 15.78 0.60 -6.37
C THR A 170 14.42 1.14 -6.79
N VAL A 171 14.08 2.36 -6.38
CA VAL A 171 12.89 3.07 -6.87
C VAL A 171 13.31 4.25 -7.71
N ILE A 172 12.82 4.33 -8.95
CA ILE A 172 13.02 5.49 -9.85
C ILE A 172 11.68 6.20 -10.03
N ILE A 173 11.63 7.50 -9.73
CA ILE A 173 10.46 8.35 -9.91
C ILE A 173 10.71 9.27 -11.10
N LEU A 174 9.73 9.35 -12.00
CA LEU A 174 9.74 10.26 -13.13
C LEU A 174 8.60 11.27 -12.96
N ASP A 175 8.91 12.47 -12.47
CA ASP A 175 7.94 13.53 -12.20
C ASP A 175 7.95 14.64 -13.27
N ASP A 176 6.76 15.11 -13.62
CA ASP A 176 6.49 16.21 -14.56
C ASP A 176 7.17 16.13 -15.96
N MET A 177 7.56 14.92 -16.38
CA MET A 177 8.26 14.68 -17.65
C MET A 177 7.45 13.84 -18.63
N MET A 178 6.12 13.86 -18.50
CA MET A 178 5.17 13.10 -19.31
C MET A 178 5.44 13.15 -20.83
N ARG A 179 5.70 14.36 -21.36
CA ARG A 179 5.97 14.56 -22.79
C ARG A 179 7.34 14.03 -23.24
N LEU A 180 8.31 14.02 -22.34
CA LEU A 180 9.65 13.51 -22.62
C LEU A 180 9.61 11.97 -22.61
N ILE A 181 8.95 11.38 -21.62
CA ILE A 181 8.76 9.92 -21.49
C ILE A 181 8.05 9.35 -22.71
N SER A 182 7.01 10.02 -23.21
CA SER A 182 6.21 9.51 -24.32
C SER A 182 6.98 9.34 -25.63
N LYS A 183 8.20 9.90 -25.71
CA LYS A 183 9.10 9.90 -26.87
C LYS A 183 10.48 9.27 -26.57
N SER A 184 10.70 8.77 -25.36
CA SER A 184 12.00 8.25 -24.94
C SER A 184 12.07 6.73 -25.08
N ASP A 185 13.00 6.25 -25.91
CA ASP A 185 13.32 4.83 -26.02
C ASP A 185 13.88 4.27 -24.71
N ASP A 186 14.66 5.07 -23.97
CA ASP A 186 15.21 4.69 -22.67
C ASP A 186 14.10 4.53 -21.62
N ALA A 187 13.11 5.42 -21.59
CA ALA A 187 11.96 5.29 -20.69
C ALA A 187 11.09 4.07 -21.05
N LEU A 188 10.92 3.78 -22.35
CA LEU A 188 10.26 2.56 -22.79
C LEU A 188 11.03 1.31 -22.33
N HIS A 189 12.35 1.29 -22.53
CA HIS A 189 13.19 0.16 -22.15
C HIS A 189 13.24 -0.03 -20.63
N LEU A 190 13.23 1.07 -19.86
CA LEU A 190 13.16 1.07 -18.41
C LEU A 190 11.92 0.28 -17.93
N VAL A 191 10.74 0.64 -18.43
CA VAL A 191 9.47 0.05 -17.99
C VAL A 191 9.28 -1.37 -18.52
N THR A 192 9.70 -1.66 -19.76
CA THR A 192 9.43 -2.95 -20.41
C THR A 192 10.47 -4.03 -20.11
N VAL A 193 11.70 -3.64 -19.76
CA VAL A 193 12.82 -4.58 -19.60
C VAL A 193 13.55 -4.36 -18.27
N LEU A 194 14.14 -3.17 -18.07
CA LEU A 194 15.08 -2.98 -16.96
C LEU A 194 14.42 -3.11 -15.59
N SER A 195 13.17 -2.64 -15.42
CA SER A 195 12.43 -2.73 -14.15
C SER A 195 12.47 -4.14 -13.55
N HIS A 196 12.21 -5.16 -14.36
CA HIS A 196 12.19 -6.55 -13.92
C HIS A 196 13.59 -7.15 -13.75
N HIS A 197 14.50 -6.86 -14.68
CA HIS A 197 15.85 -7.45 -14.69
C HIS A 197 16.81 -6.83 -13.67
N ARG A 198 16.52 -5.62 -13.19
CA ARG A 198 17.39 -4.83 -12.30
C ARG A 198 16.73 -4.54 -10.96
N ASN A 199 15.69 -5.29 -10.61
CA ASN A 199 14.92 -5.10 -9.37
C ASN A 199 14.57 -3.63 -9.11
N CYS A 200 14.09 -2.94 -10.14
CA CYS A 200 13.84 -1.51 -10.11
C CYS A 200 12.35 -1.23 -10.21
N SER A 201 11.74 -0.70 -9.15
CA SER A 201 10.39 -0.18 -9.22
C SER A 201 10.37 1.21 -9.86
N VAL A 202 9.40 1.46 -10.73
CA VAL A 202 9.33 2.72 -11.50
C VAL A 202 8.02 3.42 -11.19
N ILE A 203 8.06 4.71 -10.81
CA ILE A 203 6.87 5.52 -10.54
C ILE A 203 6.80 6.64 -11.56
N TYR A 204 5.80 6.57 -12.44
CA TYR A 204 5.54 7.61 -13.41
C TYR A 204 4.40 8.51 -12.95
N ILE A 205 4.65 9.81 -12.81
CA ILE A 205 3.62 10.80 -12.45
C ILE A 205 3.12 11.50 -13.72
N THR A 206 1.80 11.53 -13.91
CA THR A 206 1.18 12.07 -15.12
C THR A 206 -0.13 12.80 -14.86
N GLN A 207 -0.50 13.74 -15.74
CA GLN A 207 -1.81 14.36 -15.71
C GLN A 207 -2.87 13.61 -16.54
N ASN A 208 -2.45 12.68 -17.41
CA ASN A 208 -3.29 12.07 -18.43
C ASN A 208 -3.09 10.55 -18.50
N LEU A 209 -4.18 9.77 -18.45
CA LEU A 209 -4.12 8.32 -18.58
C LEU A 209 -3.80 7.85 -20.01
N PHE A 210 -4.06 8.70 -21.01
CA PHE A 210 -3.88 8.42 -22.43
C PHE A 210 -3.14 9.58 -23.10
N GLU A 211 -1.89 9.80 -22.69
CA GLU A 211 -1.05 10.81 -23.32
C GLU A 211 -0.65 10.43 -24.75
N LYS A 212 -0.42 11.45 -25.58
CA LYS A 212 0.08 11.26 -26.92
C LYS A 212 1.58 11.03 -26.91
N GLY A 213 2.03 10.07 -27.71
CA GLY A 213 3.44 9.83 -27.99
C GLY A 213 3.66 8.42 -28.51
N THR A 214 4.77 8.22 -29.19
CA THR A 214 5.12 6.96 -29.85
C THR A 214 5.18 5.79 -28.89
N HIS A 215 5.70 6.01 -27.68
CA HIS A 215 5.95 4.93 -26.71
C HIS A 215 4.91 4.87 -25.58
N PHE A 216 4.10 5.92 -25.41
CA PHE A 216 3.22 6.05 -24.23
C PHE A 216 2.26 4.88 -24.05
N ARG A 217 1.65 4.41 -25.15
CA ARG A 217 0.74 3.27 -25.11
C ARG A 217 1.45 2.01 -24.62
N SER A 218 2.64 1.73 -25.13
CA SER A 218 3.43 0.56 -24.74
C SER A 218 3.88 0.66 -23.28
N ILE A 219 4.29 1.84 -22.82
CA ILE A 219 4.62 2.09 -21.41
C ILE A 219 3.38 1.81 -20.54
N SER A 220 2.24 2.42 -20.86
CA SER A 220 0.99 2.31 -20.08
C SER A 220 0.51 0.85 -19.96
N LEU A 221 0.60 0.06 -21.04
CA LEU A 221 0.23 -1.35 -21.02
C LEU A 221 1.14 -2.24 -20.16
N ASN A 222 2.36 -1.77 -19.83
CA ASN A 222 3.31 -2.47 -18.95
C ASN A 222 3.31 -1.90 -17.52
N ILE A 223 2.35 -1.05 -17.17
CA ILE A 223 2.15 -0.59 -15.80
C ILE A 223 1.38 -1.63 -14.99
N HIS A 224 1.95 -2.02 -13.85
CA HIS A 224 1.30 -2.92 -12.90
C HIS A 224 0.24 -2.21 -12.08
N ILE A 225 0.51 -1.00 -11.61
CA ILE A 225 -0.32 -0.32 -10.61
C ILE A 225 -0.69 1.08 -11.09
N PHE A 226 -1.98 1.36 -11.15
CA PHE A 226 -2.51 2.68 -11.44
C PHE A 226 -3.00 3.34 -10.16
N VAL A 227 -2.46 4.51 -9.82
CA VAL A 227 -2.98 5.36 -8.73
C VAL A 227 -3.80 6.46 -9.39
N LEU A 228 -5.12 6.33 -9.28
CA LEU A 228 -6.09 7.17 -9.98
C LEU A 228 -6.61 8.24 -9.03
N MET A 229 -6.19 9.47 -9.24
CA MET A 229 -6.61 10.64 -8.47
C MET A 229 -7.62 11.48 -9.24
N VAL A 230 -8.20 12.47 -8.55
CA VAL A 230 -9.25 13.30 -9.12
C VAL A 230 -8.85 13.96 -10.46
N ASN A 231 -9.70 13.79 -11.46
CA ASN A 231 -9.70 14.55 -12.71
C ASN A 231 -11.13 15.00 -13.05
N ASN A 232 -11.41 16.28 -12.80
CA ASN A 232 -12.75 16.85 -12.95
C ASN A 232 -13.14 17.13 -14.40
N ARG A 233 -12.15 17.33 -15.28
CA ARG A 233 -12.38 17.79 -16.66
C ARG A 233 -12.77 16.64 -17.59
N ASP A 234 -12.03 15.52 -17.53
CA ASP A 234 -12.18 14.42 -18.49
C ASP A 234 -12.42 13.08 -17.80
N LYS A 235 -13.64 12.91 -17.31
CA LYS A 235 -14.09 11.64 -16.70
C LYS A 235 -14.18 10.49 -17.71
N LYS A 236 -14.15 10.76 -19.02
CA LYS A 236 -14.23 9.71 -20.04
C LYS A 236 -12.97 8.85 -20.05
N GLN A 237 -11.80 9.43 -19.77
CA GLN A 237 -10.56 8.65 -19.65
C GLN A 237 -10.71 7.54 -18.62
N LEU A 238 -11.27 7.86 -17.45
CA LEU A 238 -11.49 6.87 -16.41
C LEU A 238 -12.43 5.74 -16.88
N LEU A 239 -13.48 6.06 -17.63
CA LEU A 239 -14.42 5.06 -18.17
C LEU A 239 -13.77 4.17 -19.24
N VAL A 240 -12.93 4.75 -20.11
CA VAL A 240 -12.17 3.99 -21.12
C VAL A 240 -11.14 3.08 -20.44
N PHE A 241 -10.43 3.58 -19.43
CA PHE A 241 -9.53 2.76 -18.62
C PHE A 241 -10.28 1.62 -17.94
N ALA A 242 -11.41 1.92 -17.30
CA ALA A 242 -12.22 0.93 -16.60
C ALA A 242 -12.75 -0.16 -17.54
N SER A 243 -13.18 0.19 -18.76
CA SER A 243 -13.66 -0.82 -19.73
C SER A 243 -12.54 -1.74 -20.23
N GLN A 244 -11.30 -1.25 -20.28
CA GLN A 244 -10.13 -2.06 -20.63
C GLN A 244 -9.68 -2.96 -19.47
N ALA A 245 -9.61 -2.41 -18.24
CA ALA A 245 -9.08 -3.11 -17.07
C ALA A 245 -10.09 -4.02 -16.35
N PHE A 246 -11.39 -3.72 -16.49
CA PHE A 246 -12.53 -4.39 -15.84
C PHE A 246 -13.67 -4.62 -16.85
N PRO A 247 -13.44 -5.40 -17.93
CA PRO A 247 -14.46 -5.66 -18.93
C PRO A 247 -15.67 -6.36 -18.27
N GLY A 248 -16.87 -5.79 -18.46
CA GLY A 248 -18.10 -6.26 -17.82
C GLY A 248 -18.36 -5.73 -16.41
N GLU A 249 -17.37 -5.12 -15.75
CA GLU A 249 -17.46 -4.69 -14.34
C GLU A 249 -17.24 -3.17 -14.15
N VAL A 250 -17.39 -2.37 -15.22
CA VAL A 250 -17.17 -0.91 -15.22
C VAL A 250 -17.97 -0.18 -14.14
N LYS A 251 -19.20 -0.65 -13.86
CA LYS A 251 -20.05 -0.07 -12.79
C LYS A 251 -19.42 -0.23 -11.41
N TYR A 252 -18.90 -1.42 -11.10
CA TYR A 252 -18.21 -1.71 -9.84
C TYR A 252 -16.98 -0.82 -9.68
N PHE A 253 -16.15 -0.72 -10.73
CA PHE A 253 -14.98 0.16 -10.73
C PHE A 253 -15.36 1.62 -10.47
N LYS A 254 -16.40 2.12 -11.14
CA LYS A 254 -16.87 3.50 -10.97
C LYS A 254 -17.36 3.77 -9.55
N GLU A 255 -18.14 2.86 -8.97
CA GLU A 255 -18.60 2.97 -7.58
C GLU A 255 -17.43 3.02 -6.59
N ALA A 256 -16.41 2.16 -6.79
CA ALA A 256 -15.19 2.15 -5.99
C ALA A 256 -14.43 3.49 -6.09
N TYR A 257 -14.22 3.99 -7.31
CA TYR A 257 -13.54 5.26 -7.54
C TYR A 257 -14.30 6.43 -6.90
N GLU A 258 -15.61 6.54 -7.13
CA GLU A 258 -16.40 7.62 -6.54
C GLU A 258 -16.36 7.60 -5.01
N LYS A 259 -16.39 6.42 -4.39
CA LYS A 259 -16.28 6.28 -2.94
C LYS A 259 -14.90 6.69 -2.44
N ALA A 260 -13.83 6.28 -3.12
CA ALA A 260 -12.44 6.60 -2.77
C ALA A 260 -12.13 8.10 -2.88
N ILE A 261 -12.70 8.79 -3.88
CA ILE A 261 -12.50 10.23 -4.05
C ILE A 261 -13.37 11.05 -3.09
N ARG A 262 -14.64 10.68 -2.88
CA ARG A 262 -15.58 11.47 -2.05
C ARG A 262 -15.28 11.42 -0.55
N SER A 263 -14.64 10.36 -0.07
CA SER A 263 -14.31 10.21 1.35
C SER A 263 -13.21 11.15 1.83
N VAL A 264 -12.56 11.90 0.93
CA VAL A 264 -11.43 12.77 1.25
C VAL A 264 -11.62 14.14 0.61
N SER A 265 -11.39 15.22 1.38
CA SER A 265 -11.50 16.60 0.88
C SER A 265 -10.39 16.96 -0.13
N PHE A 266 -9.20 16.36 0.03
CA PHE A 266 -8.05 16.57 -0.86
C PHE A 266 -7.19 15.30 -0.96
N GLY A 267 -6.67 15.01 -2.16
CA GLY A 267 -5.73 13.90 -2.35
C GLY A 267 -6.37 12.51 -2.34
N GLY A 268 -7.70 12.41 -2.50
CA GLY A 268 -8.36 11.12 -2.68
C GLY A 268 -7.81 10.37 -3.90
N TYR A 269 -7.65 9.05 -3.76
CA TYR A 269 -7.12 8.19 -4.81
C TYR A 269 -7.75 6.81 -4.76
N LEU A 270 -7.85 6.16 -5.92
CA LEU A 270 -8.11 4.73 -6.04
C LEU A 270 -6.88 4.05 -6.63
N ILE A 271 -6.35 3.06 -5.94
CA ILE A 271 -5.34 2.16 -6.48
C ILE A 271 -6.03 1.05 -7.25
N CYS A 272 -5.56 0.83 -8.45
CA CYS A 272 -5.92 -0.27 -9.33
C CYS A 272 -4.66 -1.09 -9.60
N ASP A 273 -4.54 -2.23 -8.93
CA ASP A 273 -3.44 -3.17 -9.06
C ASP A 273 -3.80 -4.22 -10.13
N LEU A 274 -3.11 -4.15 -11.25
CA LEU A 274 -3.26 -5.00 -12.44
C LEU A 274 -2.14 -6.04 -12.54
N SER A 275 -1.32 -6.20 -11.51
CA SER A 275 -0.23 -7.18 -11.51
C SER A 275 -0.82 -8.60 -11.70
N PRO A 276 -0.15 -9.46 -12.49
CA PRO A 276 -0.69 -10.80 -12.80
C PRO A 276 -0.86 -11.70 -11.57
N TYR A 277 -0.15 -11.40 -10.47
CA TYR A 277 -0.17 -12.16 -9.22
C TYR A 277 -1.11 -11.55 -8.16
N THR A 278 -1.76 -10.42 -8.44
CA THR A 278 -2.65 -9.77 -7.47
C THR A 278 -4.00 -10.50 -7.42
N ASP A 279 -4.40 -10.91 -6.23
CA ASP A 279 -5.73 -11.48 -6.01
C ASP A 279 -6.82 -10.47 -6.40
N LYS A 280 -7.79 -10.92 -7.19
CA LYS A 280 -8.88 -10.09 -7.71
C LYS A 280 -9.60 -9.30 -6.62
N ARG A 281 -9.70 -9.85 -5.40
CA ARG A 281 -10.36 -9.22 -4.25
C ARG A 281 -9.64 -7.95 -3.76
N TYR A 282 -8.33 -7.82 -4.00
CA TYR A 282 -7.50 -6.73 -3.50
C TYR A 282 -7.04 -5.76 -4.59
N ARG A 283 -7.54 -5.91 -5.83
CA ARG A 283 -7.15 -5.08 -6.98
C ARG A 283 -7.52 -3.61 -6.81
N LEU A 284 -8.67 -3.32 -6.21
CA LEU A 284 -9.14 -1.96 -5.96
C LEU A 284 -9.02 -1.61 -4.48
N ARG A 285 -8.19 -0.62 -4.15
CA ARG A 285 -7.96 -0.20 -2.76
C ARG A 285 -7.68 1.30 -2.61
N SER A 286 -7.95 1.84 -1.42
CA SER A 286 -7.59 3.20 -1.01
C SER A 286 -7.16 3.21 0.46
N SER A 287 -6.71 4.37 0.97
CA SER A 287 -6.27 4.51 2.37
C SER A 287 -5.17 3.51 2.75
N ILE A 288 -4.18 3.34 1.88
CA ILE A 288 -3.17 2.27 2.00
C ILE A 288 -2.00 2.63 2.90
N PHE A 289 -1.91 3.88 3.37
CA PHE A 289 -0.74 4.32 4.11
C PHE A 289 -0.83 3.86 5.58
N PRO A 290 0.32 3.62 6.21
CA PRO A 290 0.40 3.28 7.64
C PRO A 290 -0.31 4.24 8.57
N THR A 291 -0.37 5.52 8.19
CA THR A 291 -1.00 6.59 8.98
C THR A 291 -2.51 6.69 8.78
N ASP A 292 -3.09 5.86 7.91
CA ASP A 292 -4.53 5.87 7.63
C ASP A 292 -5.20 4.86 8.56
N ASP A 293 -6.38 5.18 9.13
CA ASP A 293 -7.05 4.34 10.15
C ASP A 293 -7.23 2.87 9.71
N ALA A 294 -7.57 2.66 8.44
CA ALA A 294 -7.69 1.34 7.85
C ALA A 294 -7.56 1.39 6.32
N THR A 295 -6.94 0.35 5.75
CA THR A 295 -6.97 0.12 4.31
C THR A 295 -8.36 -0.29 3.85
N ILE A 296 -8.89 0.44 2.87
CA ILE A 296 -10.21 0.18 2.29
C ILE A 296 -10.02 -0.65 1.03
N VAL A 297 -10.59 -1.85 1.01
CA VAL A 297 -10.63 -2.73 -0.15
C VAL A 297 -12.04 -2.70 -0.74
N TYR A 298 -12.15 -2.55 -2.06
CA TYR A 298 -13.41 -2.57 -2.78
C TYR A 298 -13.57 -3.93 -3.45
N ALA A 299 -14.43 -4.80 -2.91
CA ALA A 299 -14.72 -6.10 -3.51
C ALA A 299 -15.85 -6.01 -4.55
N PRO A 300 -15.81 -6.80 -5.64
CA PRO A 300 -16.95 -6.95 -6.54
C PRO A 300 -18.16 -7.51 -5.78
N LYS A 301 -19.36 -7.11 -6.19
CA LYS A 301 -20.63 -7.61 -5.63
C LYS A 301 -21.01 -8.96 -6.23
#